data_AF-A0A947X340-F1
#
_entry.id   AF-A0A947X340-F1
#
_cell.length_a   1.000
_cell.length_b   1.000
_cell.length_c   1.000
_cell.angle_alpha   90.00
_cell.angle_beta   90.00
_cell.angle_gamma   90.00
#
_symmetry.space_group_name_H-M   'P 1'
#
loop_
_entity.id
_entity.type
_entity.pdbx_description
1 polymer ?
#
loop_
_entity_poly.entity_id
_entity_poly.type
_entity_poly.pdbx_seq_one_letter_code
_entity_poly.pdbx_strand_id
1 'polypeptide(L)'
;MFFEPAAHPVGSPTASSTGGRSRLAALSRDLQALERGEIPARLAAASSPAVRFRLAARAIDQGIAARRAEEARRGLAALQERIGRIVADARDARNRVPLSFETEHRSGVEVFWSPVPVLAFRAWAVKDFLCGVYGSWTEPAYRAGCVESGGERFDPAVPHTDGSCGRPPCGIYAARYPEQLVGEWLPRAAGRAVAFGMVAMSGKVVEHTGGYRASHARVAAVVIAWSARILPIDGDDELRALFADPGETLARIERTDPGRFQSCHGDQIEGRVIEFLQSARLVEEASRG
;
A
#
# COMPACT_ATOMS: atom_id res chain seq x y z
N MET A 1 72.17 31.74 -54.48
CA MET A 1 70.83 31.52 -55.05
C MET A 1 69.83 32.26 -54.17
N PHE A 2 69.40 33.45 -54.61
CA PHE A 2 68.31 34.20 -54.00
C PHE A 2 67.25 34.33 -55.10
N PHE A 3 66.04 33.84 -54.86
CA PHE A 3 64.89 34.06 -55.74
C PHE A 3 63.88 34.94 -55.01
N GLU A 4 63.46 35.99 -55.73
CA GLU A 4 62.50 37.04 -55.34
C GLU A 4 61.12 36.50 -54.97
N PRO A 5 60.40 37.17 -54.03
CA PRO A 5 58.99 36.90 -53.78
C PRO A 5 58.09 37.64 -54.77
N ALA A 6 57.22 36.90 -55.45
CA ALA A 6 56.15 37.46 -56.28
C ALA A 6 55.07 38.09 -55.41
N ALA A 7 54.81 39.39 -55.62
CA ALA A 7 53.74 40.14 -54.98
C ALA A 7 52.37 39.71 -55.53
N HIS A 8 51.50 39.17 -54.67
CA HIS A 8 50.09 39.00 -54.98
C HIS A 8 49.32 40.31 -54.77
N PRO A 9 48.46 40.73 -55.72
CA PRO A 9 47.64 41.92 -55.56
C PRO A 9 46.56 41.67 -54.50
N VAL A 10 46.63 42.44 -53.41
CA VAL A 10 45.57 42.55 -52.40
C VAL A 10 44.41 43.31 -53.03
N GLY A 11 43.44 42.58 -53.57
CA GLY A 11 42.17 43.14 -54.00
C GLY A 11 41.32 43.51 -52.78
N SER A 12 41.21 44.81 -52.50
CA SER A 12 40.32 45.36 -51.48
C SER A 12 38.85 45.03 -51.79
N PRO A 13 38.11 44.34 -50.90
CA PRO A 13 36.69 44.12 -51.07
C PRO A 13 35.93 45.38 -50.65
N THR A 14 35.69 46.30 -51.59
CA THR A 14 34.67 47.34 -51.42
C THR A 14 33.29 46.74 -51.69
N ALA A 15 32.84 45.88 -50.76
CA ALA A 15 31.45 45.44 -50.70
C ALA A 15 30.73 46.28 -49.64
N SER A 16 29.75 47.07 -50.09
CA SER A 16 28.78 47.82 -49.30
C SER A 16 28.33 47.09 -48.02
N SER A 17 28.83 47.53 -46.86
CA SER A 17 28.60 46.92 -45.55
C SER A 17 27.17 47.12 -45.01
N THR A 18 26.40 48.02 -45.63
CA THR A 18 25.00 48.31 -45.29
C THR A 18 24.03 47.21 -45.74
N GLY A 19 24.36 46.46 -46.79
CA GLY A 19 23.52 45.33 -47.26
C GLY A 19 23.55 44.12 -46.33
N GLY A 20 24.70 43.85 -45.70
CA GLY A 20 24.90 42.68 -44.82
C GLY A 20 24.07 42.73 -43.54
N ARG A 21 24.02 43.90 -42.89
CA ARG A 21 23.26 44.09 -41.64
C ARG A 21 21.75 43.97 -41.86
N SER A 22 21.23 44.53 -42.94
CA SER A 22 19.82 44.40 -43.30
C SER A 22 19.42 42.95 -43.64
N ARG A 23 20.32 42.19 -44.27
CA ARG A 23 20.09 40.78 -44.59
C ARG A 23 20.10 39.89 -43.34
N LEU A 24 21.04 40.13 -42.42
CA LEU A 24 21.08 39.43 -41.12
C LEU A 24 19.85 39.73 -40.26
N ALA A 25 19.41 40.98 -40.20
CA ALA A 25 18.20 41.35 -39.46
C ALA A 25 16.92 40.72 -40.06
N ALA A 26 16.86 40.58 -41.39
CA ALA A 26 15.76 39.85 -42.04
C ALA A 26 15.81 38.35 -41.71
N LEU A 27 16.98 37.73 -41.80
CA LEU A 27 17.16 36.30 -41.51
C LEU A 27 16.87 35.96 -40.05
N SER A 28 17.25 36.85 -39.12
CA SER A 28 16.95 36.71 -37.69
C SER A 28 15.44 36.80 -37.41
N ARG A 29 14.71 37.69 -38.11
CA ARG A 29 13.25 37.77 -37.97
C ARG A 29 12.55 36.53 -38.55
N ASP A 30 13.05 36.03 -39.68
CA ASP A 30 12.52 34.81 -40.30
C ASP A 30 12.76 33.58 -39.41
N LEU A 31 13.93 33.48 -38.75
CA LEU A 31 14.22 32.43 -37.77
C LEU A 31 13.32 32.52 -36.54
N GLN A 32 13.12 33.71 -35.97
CA GLN A 32 12.20 33.89 -34.84
C GLN A 32 10.74 33.56 -35.19
N ALA A 33 10.30 33.88 -36.41
CA ALA A 33 8.97 33.49 -36.88
C ALA A 33 8.85 31.95 -36.99
N LEU A 34 9.86 31.27 -37.52
CA LEU A 34 9.90 29.80 -37.59
C LEU A 34 9.93 29.15 -36.20
N GLU A 35 10.63 29.73 -35.23
CA GLU A 35 10.63 29.26 -33.82
C GLU A 35 9.23 29.39 -33.17
N ARG A 36 8.42 30.36 -33.61
CA ARG A 36 7.02 30.52 -33.20
C ARG A 36 6.03 29.69 -34.03
N GLY A 37 6.51 28.92 -35.02
CA GLY A 37 5.65 28.14 -35.93
C GLY A 37 4.98 28.97 -37.04
N GLU A 38 5.40 30.22 -37.25
CA GLU A 38 4.92 31.08 -38.31
C GLU A 38 5.75 30.86 -39.59
N ILE A 39 5.12 30.88 -40.77
CA ILE A 39 5.83 30.82 -42.05
C ILE A 39 6.03 32.26 -42.57
N PRO A 40 7.27 32.77 -42.66
CA PRO A 40 7.49 34.12 -43.17
C PRO A 40 7.00 34.26 -44.61
N ALA A 41 6.28 35.34 -44.91
CA ALA A 41 5.71 35.58 -46.24
C ALA A 41 6.77 35.54 -47.37
N ARG A 42 8.02 35.94 -47.08
CA ARG A 42 9.14 35.87 -48.03
C ARG A 42 9.56 34.43 -48.35
N LEU A 43 9.60 33.55 -47.34
CA LEU A 43 9.90 32.13 -47.54
C LEU A 43 8.74 31.41 -48.23
N ALA A 44 7.49 31.82 -47.99
CA ALA A 44 6.32 31.27 -48.68
C ALA A 44 6.31 31.58 -50.19
N ALA A 45 6.86 32.73 -50.60
CA ALA A 45 6.91 33.18 -51.99
C ALA A 45 8.12 32.64 -52.78
N ALA A 46 9.26 32.38 -52.13
CA ALA A 46 10.51 31.99 -52.81
C ALA A 46 10.84 30.49 -52.73
N SER A 47 10.12 29.70 -51.94
CA SER A 47 10.45 28.29 -51.68
C SER A 47 9.75 27.34 -52.64
N SER A 48 10.44 26.26 -53.03
CA SER A 48 9.84 25.19 -53.83
C SER A 48 8.66 24.53 -53.08
N PRO A 49 7.67 23.94 -53.78
CA PRO A 49 6.54 23.24 -53.16
C PRO A 49 6.96 22.21 -52.10
N ALA A 50 8.05 21.48 -52.33
CA ALA A 50 8.57 20.48 -51.39
C ALA A 50 9.05 21.09 -50.06
N VAL A 51 9.67 22.27 -50.10
CA VAL A 51 10.12 22.98 -48.89
C VAL A 51 8.92 23.47 -48.08
N ARG A 52 7.89 24.00 -48.75
CA ARG A 52 6.63 24.42 -48.10
C ARG A 52 5.92 23.25 -47.42
N PHE A 53 5.87 22.09 -48.07
CA PHE A 53 5.27 20.88 -47.49
C PHE A 53 6.01 20.40 -46.23
N ARG A 54 7.36 20.38 -46.25
CA ARG A 54 8.15 19.99 -45.07
C ARG A 54 7.98 20.96 -43.89
N LEU A 55 7.91 22.26 -44.17
CA LEU A 55 7.64 23.26 -43.14
C LEU A 55 6.25 23.11 -42.54
N ALA A 56 5.23 22.87 -43.38
CA ALA A 56 3.86 22.61 -42.91
C ALA A 56 3.79 21.32 -42.07
N ALA A 57 4.42 20.24 -42.50
CA ALA A 57 4.49 18.98 -41.76
C ALA A 57 5.14 19.18 -40.37
N ARG A 58 6.27 19.90 -40.32
CA ARG A 58 6.95 20.20 -39.05
C ARG A 58 6.09 21.04 -38.11
N ALA A 59 5.36 22.02 -38.63
CA ALA A 59 4.44 22.85 -37.84
C ALA A 59 3.28 22.00 -37.27
N ILE A 60 2.74 21.07 -38.06
CA ILE A 60 1.72 20.11 -37.61
C ILE A 60 2.28 19.21 -36.50
N ASP A 61 3.47 18.64 -36.68
CA ASP A 61 4.12 17.77 -35.69
C ASP A 61 4.38 18.51 -34.37
N GLN A 62 4.88 19.75 -34.44
CA GLN A 62 5.07 20.61 -33.27
C GLN A 62 3.74 20.90 -32.56
N GLY A 63 2.66 21.18 -33.32
CA GLY A 63 1.33 21.38 -32.76
C GLY A 63 0.73 20.13 -32.11
N ILE A 64 1.04 18.94 -32.62
CA ILE A 64 0.65 17.66 -32.00
C ILE A 64 1.44 17.44 -30.71
N ALA A 65 2.76 17.65 -30.75
CA ALA A 65 3.63 17.49 -29.58
C ALA A 65 3.24 18.44 -28.45
N ALA A 66 2.97 19.72 -28.75
CA ALA A 66 2.53 20.71 -27.77
C ALA A 66 1.20 20.33 -27.11
N ARG A 67 0.21 19.86 -27.90
CA ARG A 67 -1.08 19.39 -27.37
C ARG A 67 -0.93 18.18 -26.45
N ARG A 68 -0.12 17.19 -26.85
CA ARG A 68 0.18 16.02 -26.01
C ARG A 68 0.86 16.40 -24.69
N ALA A 69 1.81 17.34 -24.73
CA ALA A 69 2.49 17.82 -23.53
C ALA A 69 1.52 18.55 -22.58
N GLU A 70 0.56 19.30 -23.12
CA GLU A 70 -0.49 19.96 -22.35
C GLU A 70 -1.47 18.96 -21.73
N GLU A 71 -1.91 17.95 -22.49
CA GLU A 71 -2.75 16.86 -21.99
C GLU A 71 -2.05 16.06 -20.90
N ALA A 72 -0.76 15.73 -21.07
CA ALA A 72 0.03 15.04 -20.06
C ALA A 72 0.16 15.86 -18.77
N ARG A 73 0.38 17.19 -18.88
CA ARG A 73 0.42 18.09 -17.71
C ARG A 73 -0.93 18.14 -16.98
N ARG A 74 -2.05 18.23 -17.71
CA ARG A 74 -3.40 18.16 -17.13
C ARG A 74 -3.67 16.81 -16.47
N GLY A 75 -3.28 15.70 -17.11
CA GLY A 75 -3.42 14.35 -16.56
C GLY A 75 -2.63 14.16 -15.26
N LEU A 76 -1.39 14.66 -15.20
CA LEU A 76 -0.57 14.60 -13.99
C LEU A 76 -1.18 15.42 -12.84
N ALA A 77 -1.65 16.63 -13.13
CA ALA A 77 -2.31 17.48 -12.13
C ALA A 77 -3.57 16.82 -11.57
N ALA A 78 -4.41 16.23 -12.42
CA ALA A 78 -5.60 15.49 -12.00
C ALA A 78 -5.26 14.25 -11.16
N LEU A 79 -4.21 13.52 -11.51
CA LEU A 79 -3.73 12.38 -10.72
C LEU A 79 -3.21 12.83 -9.34
N GLN A 80 -2.43 13.91 -9.29
CA GLN A 80 -1.93 14.49 -8.04
C GLN A 80 -3.07 14.95 -7.13
N GLU A 81 -4.10 15.60 -7.68
CA GLU A 81 -5.30 15.98 -6.93
C GLU A 81 -6.05 14.75 -6.39
N ARG A 82 -6.16 13.69 -7.18
CA ARG A 82 -6.83 12.45 -6.79
C ARG A 82 -6.05 11.70 -5.70
N ILE A 83 -4.72 11.65 -5.80
CA ILE A 83 -3.84 11.13 -4.73
C ILE A 83 -3.98 12.00 -3.47
N GLY A 84 -3.99 13.33 -3.62
CA GLY A 84 -4.20 14.26 -2.52
C GLY A 84 -5.50 14.01 -1.77
N ARG A 85 -6.60 13.75 -2.48
CA ARG A 85 -7.89 13.34 -1.90
C ARG A 85 -7.79 12.01 -1.17
N ILE A 86 -7.23 10.97 -1.80
CA ILE A 86 -7.05 9.66 -1.15
C ILE A 86 -6.22 9.78 0.13
N VAL A 87 -5.15 10.59 0.12
CA VAL A 87 -4.30 10.82 1.30
C VAL A 87 -5.05 11.61 2.37
N ALA A 88 -5.83 12.63 1.98
CA ALA A 88 -6.67 13.40 2.90
C ALA A 88 -7.75 12.51 3.53
N ASP A 89 -8.43 11.69 2.73
CA ASP A 89 -9.45 10.74 3.19
C ASP A 89 -8.82 9.67 4.09
N ALA A 90 -7.62 9.16 3.78
CA ALA A 90 -6.92 8.21 4.63
C ALA A 90 -6.45 8.85 5.94
N ARG A 91 -6.06 10.12 5.93
CA ARG A 91 -5.68 10.87 7.13
C ARG A 91 -6.91 11.19 7.99
N ASP A 92 -8.01 11.59 7.36
CA ASP A 92 -9.28 11.83 8.03
C ASP A 92 -9.84 10.52 8.59
N ALA A 93 -9.80 9.42 7.83
CA ALA A 93 -10.13 8.08 8.32
C ALA A 93 -9.21 7.65 9.47
N ARG A 94 -7.91 7.95 9.43
CA ARG A 94 -6.99 7.68 10.54
C ARG A 94 -7.27 8.54 11.78
N ASN A 95 -7.82 9.74 11.59
CA ASN A 95 -8.21 10.65 12.68
C ASN A 95 -9.62 10.36 13.20
N ARG A 96 -10.51 9.82 12.35
CA ARG A 96 -11.89 9.41 12.67
C ARG A 96 -11.96 8.00 13.21
N VAL A 97 -11.07 7.10 12.79
CA VAL A 97 -10.82 5.83 13.46
C VAL A 97 -10.09 6.21 14.74
N PRO A 98 -10.76 6.14 15.88
CA PRO A 98 -10.04 6.31 17.12
C PRO A 98 -9.12 5.07 17.19
N LEU A 99 -7.80 5.27 17.07
CA LEU A 99 -6.85 4.38 17.74
C LEU A 99 -6.97 4.52 19.27
N SER A 100 -7.93 5.34 19.75
CA SER A 100 -8.73 4.98 20.90
C SER A 100 -9.47 3.65 20.61
N PHE A 101 -8.94 2.51 21.04
CA PHE A 101 -9.37 2.03 22.35
C PHE A 101 -9.66 3.19 23.29
N GLU A 102 -10.77 3.90 23.04
CA GLU A 102 -11.34 4.77 24.03
C GLU A 102 -11.68 3.80 25.14
N THR A 103 -10.84 3.82 26.17
CA THR A 103 -11.25 3.56 27.53
C THR A 103 -12.55 4.34 27.72
N GLU A 104 -13.68 3.74 27.36
CA GLU A 104 -14.95 3.92 28.05
C GLU A 104 -14.69 3.50 29.50
N HIS A 105 -13.98 4.37 30.21
CA HIS A 105 -14.01 4.43 31.64
C HIS A 105 -15.41 4.94 31.99
N ARG A 106 -16.21 4.05 32.59
CA ARG A 106 -17.58 4.27 33.10
C ARG A 106 -18.60 4.14 31.97
N SER A 107 -19.46 3.13 31.87
CA SER A 107 -20.03 2.20 32.85
C SER A 107 -20.68 1.07 32.04
N GLY A 108 -20.13 -0.15 32.06
CA GLY A 108 -20.70 -1.26 31.27
C GLY A 108 -19.74 -2.39 30.88
N VAL A 109 -18.46 -2.31 31.27
CA VAL A 109 -17.50 -3.39 31.01
C VAL A 109 -17.86 -4.61 31.86
N GLU A 110 -18.50 -5.60 31.24
CA GLU A 110 -18.82 -6.87 31.88
C GLU A 110 -17.54 -7.70 32.01
N VAL A 111 -17.13 -7.97 33.24
CA VAL A 111 -16.04 -8.89 33.55
C VAL A 111 -16.68 -10.20 33.93
N PHE A 112 -16.39 -11.25 33.18
CA PHE A 112 -16.86 -12.57 33.53
C PHE A 112 -15.74 -13.59 33.44
N TRP A 113 -15.81 -14.57 34.33
CA TRP A 113 -15.05 -15.80 34.26
C TRP A 113 -15.97 -16.86 33.68
N SER A 114 -15.78 -17.18 32.40
CA SER A 114 -16.54 -18.26 31.78
C SER A 114 -15.70 -19.54 31.84
N PRO A 115 -16.24 -20.67 32.35
CA PRO A 115 -15.59 -21.96 32.20
C PRO A 115 -15.54 -22.41 30.72
N VAL A 116 -16.44 -21.88 29.89
CA VAL A 116 -16.48 -22.11 28.45
C VAL A 116 -15.69 -21.01 27.74
N PRO A 117 -14.69 -21.33 26.90
CA PRO A 117 -13.91 -20.31 26.21
C PRO A 117 -14.78 -19.41 25.32
N VAL A 118 -14.54 -18.10 25.31
CA VAL A 118 -15.20 -17.16 24.42
C VAL A 118 -14.58 -17.24 23.03
N LEU A 119 -15.37 -17.46 22.00
CA LEU A 119 -14.89 -17.49 20.62
C LEU A 119 -14.82 -16.09 20.02
N ALA A 120 -13.69 -15.75 19.42
CA ALA A 120 -13.43 -14.44 18.84
C ALA A 120 -12.43 -14.54 17.67
N PHE A 121 -12.13 -13.42 17.03
CA PHE A 121 -11.30 -13.36 15.83
C PHE A 121 -10.09 -12.46 16.02
N ARG A 122 -8.91 -12.88 15.57
CA ARG A 122 -7.67 -12.12 15.71
C ARG A 122 -6.87 -12.12 14.42
N ALA A 123 -6.11 -11.05 14.20
CA ALA A 123 -5.17 -10.94 13.09
C ALA A 123 -3.73 -10.88 13.60
N TRP A 124 -2.81 -11.37 12.78
CA TRP A 124 -1.36 -11.27 12.99
C TRP A 124 -0.69 -10.81 11.70
N ALA A 125 0.33 -9.97 11.82
CA ALA A 125 1.25 -9.73 10.72
C ALA A 125 2.14 -10.97 10.55
N VAL A 126 2.25 -11.48 9.32
CA VAL A 126 3.16 -12.60 9.01
C VAL A 126 4.54 -12.01 8.69
N LYS A 127 5.53 -12.29 9.54
CA LYS A 127 6.94 -11.96 9.34
C LYS A 127 7.75 -13.26 9.51
N ASP A 128 8.92 -13.19 10.14
CA ASP A 128 9.65 -14.37 10.64
C ASP A 128 8.82 -15.14 11.68
N PHE A 129 7.84 -14.49 12.30
CA PHE A 129 6.85 -15.06 13.21
C PHE A 129 5.47 -14.44 12.96
N LEU A 130 4.42 -15.02 13.56
CA LEU A 130 3.11 -14.38 13.64
C LEU A 130 3.12 -13.29 14.73
N CYS A 131 3.19 -12.03 14.32
CA CYS A 131 3.29 -10.90 15.25
C CYS A 131 1.89 -10.32 15.56
N GLY A 132 1.55 -10.29 16.84
CA GLY A 132 0.49 -9.42 17.36
C GLY A 132 1.01 -8.01 17.67
N VAL A 133 0.23 -7.24 18.45
CA VAL A 133 0.60 -5.87 18.85
C VAL A 133 1.82 -5.83 19.78
N TYR A 134 1.95 -6.76 20.72
CA TYR A 134 2.99 -6.75 21.75
C TYR A 134 4.15 -7.71 21.52
N GLY A 135 4.10 -8.53 20.47
CA GLY A 135 5.14 -9.50 20.25
C GLY A 135 4.75 -10.61 19.29
N SER A 136 5.73 -11.48 19.08
CA SER A 136 5.59 -12.68 18.27
C SER A 136 4.92 -13.80 19.06
N TRP A 137 4.06 -14.54 18.38
CA TRP A 137 3.50 -15.79 18.87
C TRP A 137 4.29 -16.93 18.24
N THR A 138 4.97 -17.71 19.08
CA THR A 138 5.75 -18.88 18.67
C THR A 138 4.95 -20.18 18.83
N GLU A 139 3.80 -20.10 19.47
CA GLU A 139 2.87 -21.21 19.71
C GLU A 139 1.43 -20.77 19.41
N PRO A 140 0.53 -21.70 19.07
CA PRO A 140 -0.88 -21.39 18.85
C PRO A 140 -1.61 -21.07 20.16
N ALA A 141 -0.99 -21.26 21.33
CA ALA A 141 -1.49 -20.81 22.61
C ALA A 141 -0.68 -19.60 23.10
N TYR A 142 -1.35 -18.61 23.66
CA TYR A 142 -0.71 -17.43 24.23
C TYR A 142 -1.32 -17.05 25.57
N ARG A 143 -0.46 -16.57 26.45
CA ARG A 143 -0.82 -16.01 27.75
C ARG A 143 -0.34 -14.57 27.80
N ALA A 144 -1.27 -13.63 27.95
CA ALA A 144 -0.91 -12.22 28.10
C ALA A 144 -0.33 -11.92 29.48
N GLY A 145 0.65 -11.05 29.51
CA GLY A 145 1.09 -10.31 30.68
C GLY A 145 0.75 -8.82 30.58
N CYS A 146 1.14 -8.10 31.62
CA CYS A 146 1.08 -6.65 31.67
C CYS A 146 2.36 -6.08 31.09
N VAL A 147 2.26 -5.11 30.19
CA VAL A 147 3.42 -4.41 29.63
C VAL A 147 3.69 -3.18 30.49
N GLU A 148 4.52 -3.35 31.51
CA GLU A 148 5.07 -2.26 32.33
C GLU A 148 6.57 -2.12 32.03
N SER A 149 7.03 -0.92 31.74
CA SER A 149 8.47 -0.58 31.70
C SER A 149 9.34 -1.40 30.73
N GLY A 150 8.84 -1.71 29.53
CA GLY A 150 9.66 -2.27 28.45
C GLY A 150 9.77 -3.80 28.40
N GLY A 151 8.97 -4.52 29.19
CA GLY A 151 8.83 -5.97 29.10
C GLY A 151 7.43 -6.44 29.49
N GLU A 152 7.05 -7.65 29.06
CA GLU A 152 5.81 -8.29 29.47
C GLU A 152 6.03 -8.99 30.81
N ARG A 153 5.38 -8.50 31.87
CA ARG A 153 5.37 -9.10 33.20
C ARG A 153 4.12 -9.93 33.36
N PHE A 154 4.28 -11.19 33.78
CA PHE A 154 3.11 -11.99 34.13
C PHE A 154 2.41 -11.41 35.37
N ASP A 155 1.14 -11.05 35.20
CA ASP A 155 0.24 -10.60 36.27
C ASP A 155 -1.10 -11.35 36.12
N PRO A 156 -1.53 -12.12 37.13
CA PRO A 156 -2.78 -12.88 37.07
C PRO A 156 -4.03 -12.00 36.94
N ALA A 157 -3.94 -10.70 37.23
CA ALA A 157 -5.05 -9.76 37.08
C ALA A 157 -5.27 -9.28 35.64
N VAL A 158 -4.37 -9.60 34.71
CA VAL A 158 -4.47 -9.27 33.28
C VAL A 158 -5.67 -10.00 32.66
N PRO A 159 -6.45 -9.34 31.77
CA PRO A 159 -6.37 -7.92 31.43
C PRO A 159 -6.84 -7.04 32.62
N HIS A 160 -6.10 -5.97 32.94
CA HIS A 160 -6.56 -5.00 33.94
C HIS A 160 -7.80 -4.27 33.41
N THR A 161 -8.88 -4.36 34.18
CA THR A 161 -10.21 -3.87 33.77
C THR A 161 -10.27 -2.35 33.81
N ASP A 162 -9.57 -1.76 34.77
CA ASP A 162 -9.41 -0.31 34.95
C ASP A 162 -8.47 0.31 33.92
N GLY A 163 -7.94 -0.46 32.95
CA GLY A 163 -7.04 0.05 31.91
C GLY A 163 -5.83 0.81 32.44
N SER A 164 -5.40 0.54 33.68
CA SER A 164 -4.28 1.22 34.33
C SER A 164 -2.91 0.80 33.76
N CYS A 165 -2.85 -0.37 33.12
CA CYS A 165 -1.71 -0.79 32.32
C CYS A 165 -1.53 0.11 31.07
N GLY A 166 -0.37 0.07 30.41
CA GLY A 166 0.06 1.03 29.38
C GLY A 166 -0.87 1.25 28.16
N ARG A 167 -0.35 1.87 27.08
CA ARG A 167 -1.09 2.00 25.81
C ARG A 167 -0.45 1.16 24.70
N PRO A 168 -1.18 0.23 24.06
CA PRO A 168 -2.56 -0.16 24.36
C PRO A 168 -2.71 -0.81 25.76
N PRO A 169 -3.95 -0.99 26.25
CA PRO A 169 -4.15 -1.80 27.44
C PRO A 169 -3.60 -3.24 27.28
N CYS A 170 -3.34 -3.90 28.40
CA CYS A 170 -2.85 -5.26 28.48
C CYS A 170 -3.95 -6.29 28.15
N GLY A 171 -3.53 -7.47 27.69
CA GLY A 171 -4.40 -8.57 27.31
C GLY A 171 -4.35 -8.94 25.82
N ILE A 172 -4.92 -10.10 25.52
CA ILE A 172 -5.07 -10.61 24.15
C ILE A 172 -6.34 -10.01 23.57
N TYR A 173 -6.19 -9.13 22.57
CA TYR A 173 -7.29 -8.56 21.81
C TYR A 173 -7.83 -9.50 20.74
N ALA A 174 -9.15 -9.60 20.64
CA ALA A 174 -9.83 -10.24 19.54
C ALA A 174 -11.16 -9.53 19.23
N ALA A 175 -11.51 -9.42 17.95
CA ALA A 175 -12.78 -8.87 17.48
C ALA A 175 -13.92 -9.86 17.70
N ARG A 176 -15.13 -9.34 17.94
CA ARG A 176 -16.34 -10.16 18.05
C ARG A 176 -16.77 -10.77 16.72
N TYR A 177 -16.56 -10.01 15.65
CA TYR A 177 -17.01 -10.34 14.30
C TYR A 177 -15.83 -10.31 13.33
N PRO A 178 -15.70 -11.28 12.42
CA PRO A 178 -14.58 -11.34 11.49
C PRO A 178 -14.57 -10.15 10.50
N GLU A 179 -15.73 -9.62 10.13
CA GLU A 179 -15.88 -8.50 9.19
C GLU A 179 -15.15 -7.25 9.70
N GLN A 180 -15.26 -6.97 11.01
CA GLN A 180 -14.58 -5.84 11.64
C GLN A 180 -13.05 -5.98 11.53
N LEU A 181 -12.55 -7.20 11.78
CA LEU A 181 -11.12 -7.48 11.75
C LEU A 181 -10.58 -7.45 10.32
N VAL A 182 -11.25 -8.10 9.38
CA VAL A 182 -10.82 -8.23 7.98
C VAL A 182 -10.86 -6.88 7.29
N GLY A 183 -11.97 -6.13 7.43
CA GLY A 183 -12.12 -4.80 6.85
C GLY A 183 -11.08 -3.79 7.38
N GLU A 184 -10.58 -3.97 8.60
CA GLU A 184 -9.52 -3.12 9.15
C GLU A 184 -8.11 -3.53 8.68
N TRP A 185 -7.78 -4.82 8.74
CA TRP A 185 -6.40 -5.29 8.58
C TRP A 185 -6.01 -5.58 7.13
N LEU A 186 -6.94 -6.11 6.33
CA LEU A 186 -6.65 -6.51 4.96
C LEU A 186 -6.22 -5.32 4.08
N PRO A 187 -6.89 -4.13 4.11
CA PRO A 187 -6.43 -2.98 3.35
C PRO A 187 -5.07 -2.44 3.81
N ARG A 188 -4.73 -2.61 5.10
CA ARG A 188 -3.47 -2.16 5.70
C ARG A 188 -2.28 -3.07 5.39
N ALA A 189 -2.54 -4.29 4.91
CA ALA A 189 -1.51 -5.26 4.60
C ALA A 189 -0.54 -4.79 3.49
N ALA A 190 -0.99 -3.90 2.59
CA ALA A 190 -0.20 -3.36 1.48
C ALA A 190 0.57 -4.43 0.68
N GLY A 191 -0.09 -5.57 0.41
CA GLY A 191 0.48 -6.70 -0.33
C GLY A 191 1.31 -7.67 0.51
N ARG A 192 1.48 -7.43 1.82
CA ARG A 192 2.10 -8.38 2.75
C ARG A 192 1.09 -9.47 3.16
N ALA A 193 1.62 -10.61 3.58
CA ALA A 193 0.79 -11.68 4.15
C ALA A 193 0.24 -11.27 5.53
N VAL A 194 -1.03 -11.55 5.75
CA VAL A 194 -1.71 -11.37 7.04
C VAL A 194 -2.41 -12.67 7.40
N ALA A 195 -2.25 -13.09 8.66
CA ALA A 195 -2.97 -14.21 9.21
C ALA A 195 -4.23 -13.71 9.90
N PHE A 196 -5.37 -14.32 9.63
CA PHE A 196 -6.61 -14.13 10.38
C PHE A 196 -6.99 -15.46 11.01
N GLY A 197 -7.44 -15.46 12.25
CA GLY A 197 -7.73 -16.71 12.94
C GLY A 197 -8.84 -16.59 13.96
N MET A 198 -9.47 -17.73 14.21
CA MET A 198 -10.45 -17.91 15.26
C MET A 198 -9.71 -18.37 16.52
N VAL A 199 -10.00 -17.70 17.64
CA VAL A 199 -9.38 -17.95 18.93
C VAL A 199 -10.42 -18.29 19.98
N ALA A 200 -10.10 -19.29 20.79
CA ALA A 200 -10.81 -19.64 22.01
C ALA A 200 -10.14 -18.91 23.19
N MET A 201 -10.81 -17.88 23.70
CA MET A 201 -10.32 -17.01 24.77
C MET A 201 -10.75 -17.52 26.14
N SER A 202 -9.85 -17.50 27.11
CA SER A 202 -10.11 -18.07 28.44
C SER A 202 -9.39 -17.32 29.58
N GLY A 203 -9.63 -17.79 30.80
CA GLY A 203 -9.25 -17.13 32.04
C GLY A 203 -10.10 -15.89 32.28
N LYS A 204 -9.48 -14.77 32.68
CA LYS A 204 -10.18 -13.49 32.76
C LYS A 204 -10.45 -12.97 31.35
N VAL A 205 -11.72 -12.74 31.03
CA VAL A 205 -12.16 -12.12 29.77
C VAL A 205 -12.92 -10.84 30.09
N VAL A 206 -12.66 -9.81 29.30
CA VAL A 206 -13.26 -8.48 29.42
C VAL A 206 -13.87 -8.14 28.07
N GLU A 207 -15.18 -7.98 28.03
CA GLU A 207 -15.91 -7.57 26.83
C GLU A 207 -15.85 -6.04 26.65
N HIS A 208 -15.79 -5.61 25.39
CA HIS A 208 -15.94 -4.21 24.99
C HIS A 208 -16.71 -4.14 23.66
N THR A 209 -17.04 -2.92 23.23
CA THR A 209 -17.94 -2.64 22.09
C THR A 209 -17.55 -3.36 20.79
N GLY A 210 -16.25 -3.55 20.55
CA GLY A 210 -15.72 -4.20 19.33
C GLY A 210 -15.24 -5.64 19.51
N GLY A 211 -15.26 -6.20 20.72
CA GLY A 211 -14.62 -7.49 20.95
C GLY A 211 -14.29 -7.79 22.40
N TYR A 212 -13.17 -8.47 22.58
CA TYR A 212 -12.76 -9.06 23.85
C TYR A 212 -11.28 -8.82 24.12
N ARG A 213 -10.94 -8.69 25.40
CA ARG A 213 -9.59 -8.84 25.94
C ARG A 213 -9.55 -10.05 26.85
N ALA A 214 -8.57 -10.93 26.68
CA ALA A 214 -8.40 -12.09 27.56
C ALA A 214 -6.99 -12.28 28.09
N SER A 215 -6.90 -13.03 29.18
CA SER A 215 -5.65 -13.47 29.77
C SER A 215 -4.98 -14.61 29.00
N HIS A 216 -5.79 -15.52 28.40
CA HIS A 216 -5.31 -16.67 27.64
C HIS A 216 -6.10 -16.79 26.34
N ALA A 217 -5.47 -17.29 25.29
CA ALA A 217 -6.13 -17.65 24.06
C ALA A 217 -5.44 -18.85 23.41
N ARG A 218 -6.25 -19.74 22.82
CA ARG A 218 -5.80 -20.81 21.93
C ARG A 218 -6.34 -20.54 20.54
N VAL A 219 -5.48 -20.62 19.54
CA VAL A 219 -5.86 -20.53 18.12
C VAL A 219 -6.42 -21.88 17.70
N ALA A 220 -7.61 -21.85 17.12
CA ALA A 220 -8.32 -23.04 16.66
C ALA A 220 -8.32 -23.16 15.13
N ALA A 221 -8.25 -22.03 14.41
CA ALA A 221 -8.11 -22.03 12.96
C ALA A 221 -7.44 -20.73 12.49
N VAL A 222 -6.72 -20.79 11.38
CA VAL A 222 -6.06 -19.66 10.72
C VAL A 222 -6.27 -19.73 9.22
N VAL A 223 -6.51 -18.57 8.60
CA VAL A 223 -6.37 -18.38 7.17
C VAL A 223 -5.30 -17.32 6.92
N ILE A 224 -4.31 -17.67 6.10
CA ILE A 224 -3.30 -16.71 5.63
C ILE A 224 -3.81 -16.10 4.34
N ALA A 225 -3.86 -14.78 4.27
CA ALA A 225 -4.22 -14.02 3.10
C ALA A 225 -3.00 -13.26 2.59
N TRP A 226 -2.65 -13.42 1.31
CA TRP A 226 -1.67 -12.58 0.63
C TRP A 226 -2.03 -12.43 -0.84
N SER A 227 -1.89 -11.21 -1.35
CA SER A 227 -2.20 -10.89 -2.75
C SER A 227 -3.61 -11.39 -3.12
N ALA A 228 -3.72 -12.31 -4.08
CA ALA A 228 -4.94 -12.89 -4.60
C ALA A 228 -5.08 -14.37 -4.20
N ARG A 229 -4.49 -14.78 -3.07
CA ARG A 229 -4.49 -16.16 -2.58
C ARG A 229 -4.84 -16.21 -1.10
N ILE A 230 -5.49 -17.30 -0.70
CA ILE A 230 -5.67 -17.67 0.70
C ILE A 230 -5.21 -19.10 0.96
N LEU A 231 -4.79 -19.36 2.20
CA LEU A 231 -4.44 -20.68 2.70
C LEU A 231 -5.12 -20.95 4.04
N PRO A 232 -6.19 -21.77 4.06
CA PRO A 232 -6.81 -22.25 5.29
C PRO A 232 -5.97 -23.32 6.01
N ILE A 233 -5.89 -23.22 7.34
CA ILE A 233 -5.16 -24.10 8.25
C ILE A 233 -5.97 -24.26 9.55
N ASP A 234 -6.39 -25.48 9.89
CA ASP A 234 -7.23 -25.79 11.06
C ASP A 234 -6.79 -27.03 11.86
N GLY A 235 -5.74 -27.73 11.42
CA GLY A 235 -5.17 -28.88 12.16
C GLY A 235 -4.13 -28.45 13.20
N ASP A 236 -4.18 -29.04 14.40
CA ASP A 236 -3.28 -28.71 15.53
C ASP A 236 -1.79 -28.80 15.18
N ASP A 237 -1.37 -29.83 14.44
CA ASP A 237 0.03 -30.01 14.03
C ASP A 237 0.47 -28.95 13.03
N GLU A 238 -0.42 -28.57 12.11
CA GLU A 238 -0.13 -27.53 11.13
C GLU A 238 -0.12 -26.14 11.77
N LEU A 239 -1.03 -25.88 12.71
CA LEU A 239 -1.03 -24.65 13.51
C LEU A 239 0.27 -24.55 14.31
N ARG A 240 0.70 -25.62 14.99
CA ARG A 240 1.98 -25.63 15.70
C ARG A 240 3.15 -25.34 14.76
N ALA A 241 3.20 -25.97 13.60
CA ALA A 241 4.24 -25.70 12.60
C ALA A 241 4.21 -24.24 12.12
N LEU A 242 3.02 -23.72 11.80
CA LEU A 242 2.82 -22.35 11.32
C LEU A 242 3.29 -21.30 12.33
N PHE A 243 2.98 -21.48 13.62
CA PHE A 243 3.39 -20.54 14.66
C PHE A 243 4.88 -20.64 15.00
N ALA A 244 5.48 -21.83 14.88
CA ALA A 244 6.91 -22.02 15.13
C ALA A 244 7.78 -21.41 14.01
N ASP A 245 7.42 -21.64 12.75
CA ASP A 245 8.10 -21.09 11.57
C ASP A 245 7.08 -20.89 10.42
N PRO A 246 6.50 -19.68 10.28
CA PRO A 246 5.54 -19.39 9.23
C PRO A 246 6.17 -19.51 7.85
N GLY A 247 7.43 -19.08 7.68
CA GLY A 247 8.12 -19.06 6.39
C GLY A 247 8.32 -20.47 5.84
N GLU A 248 8.92 -21.35 6.63
CA GLU A 248 9.16 -22.74 6.23
C GLU A 248 7.84 -23.51 6.10
N THR A 249 6.85 -23.27 6.97
CA THR A 249 5.54 -23.92 6.86
C THR A 249 4.84 -23.58 5.56
N LEU A 250 4.80 -22.30 5.18
CA LEU A 250 4.21 -21.87 3.92
C LEU A 250 4.98 -22.41 2.70
N ALA A 251 6.31 -22.33 2.72
CA ALA A 251 7.15 -22.86 1.64
C ALA A 251 7.02 -24.37 1.48
N ARG A 252 6.90 -25.11 2.59
CA ARG A 252 6.66 -26.55 2.58
C ARG A 252 5.31 -26.89 1.96
N ILE A 253 4.23 -26.24 2.40
CA ILE A 253 2.88 -26.49 1.84
C ILE A 253 2.86 -26.15 0.35
N GLU A 254 3.47 -25.04 -0.08
CA GLU A 254 3.52 -24.67 -1.50
C GLU A 254 4.25 -25.72 -2.35
N ARG A 255 5.27 -26.36 -1.79
CA ARG A 255 6.05 -27.40 -2.46
C ARG A 255 5.33 -28.75 -2.49
N THR A 256 4.69 -29.14 -1.39
CA THR A 256 4.11 -30.49 -1.25
C THR A 256 2.65 -30.56 -1.67
N ASP A 257 1.91 -29.48 -1.51
CA ASP A 257 0.48 -29.39 -1.83
C ASP A 257 0.09 -27.97 -2.30
N PRO A 258 0.54 -27.58 -3.50
CA PRO A 258 0.21 -26.26 -4.05
C PRO A 258 -1.30 -26.07 -4.28
N GLY A 259 -2.08 -27.15 -4.36
CA GLY A 259 -3.53 -27.11 -4.58
C GLY A 259 -4.33 -26.56 -3.40
N ARG A 260 -3.76 -26.56 -2.18
CA ARG A 260 -4.39 -25.96 -0.99
C ARG A 260 -4.51 -24.45 -1.07
N PHE A 261 -3.70 -23.82 -1.90
CA PHE A 261 -3.74 -22.39 -2.11
C PHE A 261 -4.90 -22.03 -3.02
N GLN A 262 -5.88 -21.33 -2.46
CA GLN A 262 -7.06 -20.94 -3.20
C GLN A 262 -6.82 -19.58 -3.83
N SER A 263 -6.87 -19.52 -5.17
CA SER A 263 -6.88 -18.25 -5.88
C SER A 263 -8.21 -17.54 -5.68
N CYS A 264 -8.17 -16.24 -5.41
CA CYS A 264 -9.33 -15.38 -5.25
C CYS A 264 -9.18 -14.18 -6.19
N HIS A 265 -10.28 -13.70 -6.78
CA HIS A 265 -10.24 -12.35 -7.34
C HIS A 265 -10.07 -11.32 -6.20
N GLY A 266 -9.44 -10.18 -6.49
CA GLY A 266 -9.06 -9.21 -5.45
C GLY A 266 -10.23 -8.67 -4.63
N ASP A 267 -11.43 -8.66 -5.19
CA ASP A 267 -12.69 -8.31 -4.54
C ASP A 267 -13.33 -9.46 -3.74
N GLN A 268 -12.86 -10.70 -3.89
CA GLN A 268 -13.41 -11.89 -3.23
C GLN A 268 -12.66 -12.29 -1.96
N ILE A 269 -11.42 -11.83 -1.79
CA ILE A 269 -10.54 -12.31 -0.71
C ILE A 269 -11.14 -12.04 0.68
N GLU A 270 -11.79 -10.89 0.88
CA GLU A 270 -12.45 -10.52 2.14
C GLU A 270 -13.57 -11.51 2.46
N GLY A 271 -14.48 -11.76 1.51
CA GLY A 271 -15.58 -12.70 1.67
C GLY A 271 -15.11 -14.12 1.99
N ARG A 272 -14.05 -14.59 1.32
CA ARG A 272 -13.51 -15.95 1.54
C ARG A 272 -12.84 -16.11 2.89
N VAL A 273 -12.13 -15.08 3.37
CA VAL A 273 -11.57 -15.08 4.72
C VAL A 273 -12.68 -15.12 5.77
N ILE A 274 -13.72 -14.29 5.62
CA ILE A 274 -14.87 -14.26 6.53
C ILE A 274 -15.60 -15.62 6.54
N GLU A 275 -15.89 -16.17 5.36
CA GLU A 275 -16.55 -17.47 5.20
C GLU A 275 -15.81 -18.60 5.95
N PHE A 276 -14.48 -18.65 5.80
CA PHE A 276 -13.66 -19.63 6.50
C PHE A 276 -13.71 -19.47 8.02
N LEU A 277 -13.54 -18.23 8.51
CA LEU A 277 -13.53 -17.96 9.95
C LEU A 277 -14.89 -18.27 10.61
N GLN A 278 -15.99 -17.95 9.94
CA GLN A 278 -17.33 -18.30 10.41
C GLN A 278 -17.55 -19.82 10.42
N SER A 279 -17.10 -20.52 9.38
CA SER A 279 -17.17 -21.99 9.31
C SER A 279 -16.38 -22.64 10.46
N ALA A 280 -15.15 -22.16 10.71
CA ALA A 280 -14.32 -22.65 11.81
C ALA A 280 -14.98 -22.42 13.18
N ARG A 281 -15.65 -21.28 13.37
CA ARG A 281 -16.41 -21.01 14.59
C ARG A 281 -17.53 -22.03 14.79
N LEU A 282 -18.32 -22.32 13.76
CA LEU A 282 -19.41 -23.30 13.84
C LEU A 282 -18.91 -24.71 14.20
N VAL A 283 -17.78 -25.13 13.63
CA VAL A 283 -17.14 -26.42 13.95
C VAL A 283 -16.70 -26.49 15.41
N GLU A 284 -16.07 -25.43 15.92
CA GLU A 284 -15.63 -25.34 17.31
C GLU A 284 -16.81 -25.25 18.29
N GLU A 285 -17.89 -24.55 17.93
CA GLU A 285 -19.13 -24.54 18.73
C GLU A 285 -19.78 -25.93 18.78
N ALA A 286 -19.85 -26.64 17.65
CA ALA A 286 -20.39 -27.99 17.59
C ALA A 286 -19.55 -29.02 18.38
N SER A 287 -18.24 -28.82 18.46
CA SER A 287 -17.33 -29.71 19.20
C SER A 287 -17.44 -29.59 20.72
N ARG A 288 -18.22 -28.61 21.23
CA ARG A 288 -18.40 -28.33 22.66
C ARG A 288 -19.74 -28.82 23.23
N GLY A 289 -20.69 -29.19 22.37
CA GLY A 289 -22.00 -29.72 22.74
C GLY A 289 -21.99 -31.24 22.82
#